data_AF-A0A1A8R0V5-F1
#
_entry.id   AF-A0A1A8R0V5-F1
#
_cell.length_a   1.000
_cell.length_b   1.000
_cell.length_c   1.000
_cell.angle_alpha   90.00
_cell.angle_beta   90.00
_cell.angle_gamma   90.00
#
_symmetry.space_group_name_H-M   'P 1'
#
loop_
_entity.id
_entity.type
_entity.pdbx_description
1 polymer ?
#
loop_
_entity_poly.entity_id
_entity_poly.type
_entity_poly.pdbx_seq_one_letter_code
_entity_poly.pdbx_strand_id
1 'polypeptide(L)'
;MELAYHTSTTSMWEHLKRRHPIVTRDSREQKAKQRTLSSYLGQEMQCTPQRTAELNKRILKLIVKDMRPLSLVEGDAFIDMVEYACPGFKCPSRWWFTNQMEKTYEDTLENLKNIKKRSSKITLTTSVQAVKLGALP
;
A
#
# COMPACT_ATOMS: atom_id res chain seq x y z
N MET A 1 16.38 -50.65 22.39
CA MET A 1 16.06 -49.48 23.21
C MET A 1 14.74 -48.96 22.67
N GLU A 2 13.63 -49.33 23.32
CA GLU A 2 12.29 -48.94 22.89
C GLU A 2 12.12 -47.43 23.09
N LEU A 3 11.67 -46.73 22.05
CA LEU A 3 11.15 -45.38 22.19
C LEU A 3 9.63 -45.48 22.37
N ALA A 4 9.20 -45.99 23.53
CA ALA A 4 7.81 -46.02 23.90
C ALA A 4 7.41 -44.67 24.53
N TYR A 5 6.56 -43.93 23.81
CA TYR A 5 5.85 -42.70 24.23
C TYR A 5 6.73 -41.55 24.76
N HIS A 6 7.13 -40.66 23.87
CA HIS A 6 7.60 -39.32 24.22
C HIS A 6 6.74 -38.25 23.56
N THR A 7 6.41 -37.21 24.32
CA THR A 7 5.60 -36.05 23.90
C THR A 7 6.36 -35.05 23.02
N SER A 8 7.63 -35.32 22.71
CA SER A 8 8.48 -34.46 21.89
C SER A 8 9.32 -35.29 20.93
N THR A 9 9.70 -34.68 19.80
CA THR A 9 10.53 -35.32 18.77
C THR A 9 12.03 -35.32 19.09
N THR A 10 12.43 -34.67 20.20
CA THR A 10 13.83 -34.52 20.63
C THR A 10 14.53 -35.86 20.87
N SER A 11 13.85 -36.82 21.51
CA SER A 11 14.40 -38.16 21.76
C SER A 11 14.64 -38.93 20.46
N MET A 12 13.73 -38.79 19.49
CA MET A 12 13.86 -39.40 18.16
C MET A 12 15.00 -38.75 17.37
N TRP A 13 15.13 -37.42 17.45
CA TRP A 13 16.23 -36.67 16.82
C TRP A 13 17.60 -37.10 17.32
N GLU A 14 17.75 -37.23 18.64
CA GLU A 14 19.00 -37.72 19.26
C GLU A 14 19.30 -39.18 18.86
N HIS A 15 18.29 -40.03 18.75
CA HIS A 15 18.45 -41.40 18.27
C HIS A 15 18.96 -41.43 16.82
N LEU A 16 18.31 -40.68 15.92
CA LEU A 16 18.71 -40.55 14.52
C LEU A 16 20.17 -40.09 14.39
N LYS A 17 20.59 -39.10 15.17
CA LYS A 17 21.97 -38.59 15.15
C LYS A 17 22.99 -39.62 15.62
N ARG A 18 22.65 -40.44 16.62
CA ARG A 18 23.57 -41.42 17.22
C ARG A 18 23.63 -42.74 16.46
N ARG A 19 22.53 -43.16 15.84
CA ARG A 19 22.40 -44.48 15.20
C ARG A 19 22.36 -44.42 13.67
N HIS A 20 22.00 -43.28 13.09
CA HIS A 20 21.94 -43.06 11.64
C HIS A 20 22.74 -41.83 11.20
N PRO A 21 24.05 -41.74 11.51
CA PRO A 21 24.86 -40.55 11.23
C PRO A 21 25.00 -40.23 9.74
N ILE A 22 24.83 -41.22 8.86
CA ILE A 22 24.84 -41.04 7.39
C ILE A 22 23.66 -40.18 6.92
N VAL A 23 22.45 -40.38 7.46
CA VAL A 23 21.26 -39.62 7.06
C VAL A 23 21.33 -38.17 7.55
N THR A 24 22.03 -37.93 8.66
CA THR A 24 22.18 -36.58 9.23
C THR A 24 23.32 -35.75 8.64
N ARG A 25 24.21 -36.35 7.83
CA ARG A 25 25.38 -35.66 7.27
C ARG A 25 25.04 -34.76 6.07
N ASP A 26 24.01 -35.11 5.29
CA ASP A 26 23.57 -34.31 4.13
C ASP A 26 22.66 -33.13 4.49
N SER A 27 22.12 -33.06 5.71
CA SER A 27 21.26 -31.95 6.15
C SER A 27 22.02 -30.66 6.52
N ARG A 28 23.21 -30.42 5.94
CA ARG A 28 23.86 -29.10 5.96
C ARG A 28 23.20 -28.11 4.98
N GLU A 29 22.09 -28.48 4.38
CA GLU A 29 21.25 -27.56 3.64
C GLU A 29 20.40 -26.76 4.63
N GLN A 30 20.67 -25.44 4.63
CA GLN A 30 19.90 -24.34 5.17
C GLN A 30 18.63 -24.77 5.93
N LYS A 31 18.59 -24.55 7.26
CA LYS A 31 17.37 -24.66 8.07
C LYS A 31 16.23 -23.89 7.39
N ALA A 32 15.43 -24.57 6.59
CA ALA A 32 14.18 -24.04 6.10
C ALA A 32 13.32 -23.84 7.35
N LYS A 33 13.14 -22.57 7.74
CA LYS A 33 12.27 -22.23 8.87
C LYS A 33 10.90 -22.80 8.54
N GLN A 34 10.38 -23.65 9.41
CA GLN A 34 9.02 -24.17 9.30
C GLN A 34 8.07 -22.98 9.10
N ARG A 35 7.33 -22.98 7.99
CA ARG A 35 6.38 -21.91 7.68
C ARG A 35 5.28 -21.93 8.76
N THR A 36 4.92 -20.76 9.29
CA THR A 36 3.90 -20.66 10.33
C THR A 36 2.51 -20.94 9.75
N LEU A 37 1.58 -21.39 10.59
CA LEU A 37 0.17 -21.60 10.19
C LEU A 37 -0.46 -20.33 9.59
N SER A 38 -0.06 -19.14 10.07
CA SER A 38 -0.47 -17.86 9.49
C SER A 38 -0.11 -17.72 8.00
N SER A 39 1.00 -18.32 7.53
CA SER A 39 1.36 -18.30 6.11
C SER A 39 0.47 -19.21 5.23
N TYR A 40 -0.21 -20.18 5.84
CA TYR A 40 -1.12 -21.11 5.15
C TYR A 40 -2.58 -20.65 5.23
N LEU A 41 -2.98 -19.98 6.31
CA LEU A 41 -4.38 -19.73 6.64
C LEU A 41 -4.96 -18.42 6.11
N GLY A 42 -4.17 -17.55 5.49
CA GLY A 42 -4.73 -16.29 5.02
C GLY A 42 -3.72 -15.34 4.47
N GLN A 43 -3.30 -15.59 3.23
CA GLN A 43 -3.03 -14.46 2.34
C GLN A 43 -4.37 -13.88 1.89
N GLU A 44 -5.21 -13.46 2.85
CA GLU A 44 -6.17 -12.43 2.54
C GLU A 44 -5.35 -11.26 2.00
N MET A 45 -5.85 -10.57 0.97
CA MET A 45 -5.20 -9.44 0.30
C MET A 45 -5.13 -8.21 1.22
N GLN A 46 -4.68 -8.39 2.46
CA GLN A 46 -4.45 -7.38 3.47
C GLN A 46 -3.66 -6.25 2.83
N CYS A 47 -4.21 -5.04 2.88
CA CYS A 47 -3.62 -3.88 2.24
C CYS A 47 -2.26 -3.58 2.94
N THR A 48 -1.15 -3.94 2.28
CA THR A 48 0.19 -3.68 2.81
C THR A 48 0.43 -2.17 2.89
N PRO A 49 1.30 -1.67 3.80
CA PRO A 49 1.59 -0.24 3.90
C PRO A 49 2.02 0.39 2.57
N GLN A 50 2.79 -0.35 1.77
CA GLN A 50 3.23 0.07 0.44
C GLN A 50 2.05 0.19 -0.52
N ARG A 51 1.12 -0.78 -0.50
CA ARG A 51 -0.09 -0.76 -1.33
C ARG A 51 -1.02 0.38 -0.92
N THR A 52 -1.18 0.64 0.38
CA THR A 52 -1.93 1.77 0.93
C THR A 52 -1.36 3.11 0.46
N ALA A 53 -0.04 3.30 0.53
CA ALA A 53 0.60 4.52 0.06
C ALA A 53 0.38 4.75 -1.44
N GLU A 54 0.51 3.70 -2.25
CA GLU A 54 0.27 3.76 -3.69
C GLU A 54 -1.22 4.03 -4.00
N LEU A 55 -2.13 3.44 -3.25
CA LEU A 55 -3.57 3.65 -3.40
C LEU A 55 -3.93 5.10 -3.06
N ASN A 56 -3.40 5.67 -1.98
CA ASN A 56 -3.57 7.09 -1.64
C ASN A 56 -3.09 8.01 -2.76
N LYS A 57 -1.94 7.71 -3.36
CA LYS A 57 -1.41 8.49 -4.50
C LYS A 57 -2.34 8.42 -5.72
N ARG A 58 -2.92 7.25 -5.98
CA ARG A 58 -3.89 7.06 -7.08
C ARG A 58 -5.21 7.77 -6.82
N ILE A 59 -5.72 7.74 -5.58
CA ILE A 59 -6.91 8.52 -5.19
C ILE A 59 -6.64 10.02 -5.35
N LEU A 60 -5.51 10.52 -4.87
CA LEU A 60 -5.16 11.93 -5.06
C LEU A 60 -5.11 12.30 -6.55
N LYS A 61 -4.51 11.44 -7.38
CA LYS A 61 -4.48 11.63 -8.83
C LYS A 61 -5.88 11.65 -9.44
N LEU A 62 -6.77 10.76 -9.01
CA LEU A 62 -8.18 10.72 -9.44
C LEU A 62 -8.86 12.05 -9.13
N ILE A 63 -8.75 12.53 -7.89
CA ILE A 63 -9.35 13.79 -7.45
C ILE A 63 -8.87 14.96 -8.31
N VAL A 64 -7.55 15.08 -8.50
CA VAL A 64 -6.94 16.20 -9.24
C VAL A 64 -7.22 16.12 -10.75
N LYS A 65 -7.12 14.94 -11.36
CA LYS A 65 -7.24 14.79 -12.82
C LYS A 65 -8.68 14.80 -13.30
N ASP A 66 -9.59 14.22 -12.52
CA ASP A 66 -10.99 14.13 -12.88
C ASP A 66 -11.83 15.26 -12.24
N MET A 67 -11.15 16.24 -11.62
CA MET A 67 -11.77 17.39 -10.95
C MET A 67 -12.88 16.98 -9.97
N ARG A 68 -12.66 15.90 -9.23
CA ARG A 68 -13.65 15.41 -8.26
C ARG A 68 -13.59 16.23 -6.98
N PRO A 69 -14.73 16.43 -6.30
CA PRO A 69 -14.72 17.10 -5.01
C PRO A 69 -13.94 16.25 -4.00
N LEU A 70 -13.25 16.92 -3.09
CA LEU A 70 -12.51 16.26 -2.01
C LEU A 70 -13.42 15.43 -1.08
N SER A 71 -14.73 15.70 -1.04
CA SER A 71 -15.71 14.88 -0.31
C SER A 71 -15.89 13.47 -0.88
N LEU A 72 -15.36 13.17 -2.08
CA LEU A 72 -15.41 11.83 -2.67
C LEU A 72 -14.89 10.74 -1.72
N VAL A 73 -13.82 11.04 -0.98
CA VAL A 73 -13.17 10.04 -0.10
C VAL A 73 -13.98 9.70 1.16
N GLU A 74 -15.00 10.49 1.46
CA GLU A 74 -15.94 10.30 2.56
C GLU A 74 -17.28 9.73 2.07
N GLY A 75 -17.45 9.51 0.76
CA GLY A 75 -18.69 8.97 0.19
C GLY A 75 -18.81 7.47 0.38
N ASP A 76 -19.95 7.01 0.89
CA ASP A 76 -20.21 5.60 1.23
C ASP A 76 -19.93 4.64 0.06
N ALA A 77 -20.41 4.96 -1.14
CA ALA A 77 -20.20 4.13 -2.33
C ALA A 77 -18.73 4.05 -2.76
N PHE A 78 -17.96 5.12 -2.53
CA PHE A 78 -16.53 5.11 -2.82
C PHE A 78 -15.78 4.26 -1.80
N ILE A 79 -16.12 4.39 -0.52
CA ILE A 79 -15.52 3.58 0.55
C ILE A 79 -15.82 2.10 0.34
N ASP A 80 -17.07 1.73 0.06
CA ASP A 80 -17.50 0.36 -0.24
C ASP A 80 -16.71 -0.24 -1.41
N MET A 81 -16.60 0.50 -2.51
CA MET A 81 -15.81 0.09 -3.68
C MET A 81 -14.34 -0.16 -3.34
N VAL A 82 -13.73 0.73 -2.54
CA VAL A 82 -12.31 0.62 -2.17
C VAL A 82 -12.09 -0.52 -1.18
N GLU A 83 -12.98 -0.72 -0.20
CA GLU A 83 -12.93 -1.82 0.76
C GLU A 83 -13.04 -3.18 0.04
N TYR A 84 -13.94 -3.29 -0.95
CA TYR A 84 -14.05 -4.48 -1.80
C TYR A 84 -12.75 -4.75 -2.59
N ALA A 85 -12.12 -3.71 -3.13
CA ALA A 85 -10.91 -3.84 -3.97
C ALA A 85 -9.60 -4.02 -3.16
N CYS A 86 -9.50 -3.42 -1.98
CA CYS A 86 -8.40 -3.60 -1.02
C CYS A 86 -8.94 -3.72 0.40
N PRO A 87 -9.27 -4.94 0.85
CA PRO A 87 -9.76 -5.18 2.20
C PRO A 87 -8.76 -4.66 3.25
N GLY A 88 -9.28 -3.95 4.25
CA GLY A 88 -8.47 -3.38 5.33
C GLY A 88 -7.76 -2.06 4.99
N PHE A 89 -7.99 -1.50 3.80
CA PHE A 89 -7.54 -0.15 3.48
C PHE A 89 -8.36 0.89 4.27
N LYS A 90 -7.69 1.70 5.09
CA LYS A 90 -8.31 2.85 5.74
C LYS A 90 -8.06 4.11 4.92
N CYS A 91 -9.13 4.65 4.32
CA CYS A 91 -9.04 5.87 3.56
C CYS A 91 -8.63 7.05 4.46
N PRO A 92 -7.61 7.85 4.08
CA PRO A 92 -7.27 9.08 4.79
C PRO A 92 -8.41 10.10 4.75
N SER A 93 -8.42 11.01 5.73
CA SER A 93 -9.41 12.08 5.79
C SER A 93 -9.27 13.07 4.64
N ARG A 94 -10.36 13.78 4.35
CA ARG A 94 -10.38 14.89 3.39
C ARG A 94 -9.24 15.89 3.62
N TRP A 95 -8.99 16.25 4.88
CA TRP A 95 -7.90 17.16 5.26
C TRP A 95 -6.52 16.65 4.84
N TRP A 96 -6.28 15.33 4.98
CA TRP A 96 -5.02 14.74 4.54
C TRP A 96 -4.83 14.91 3.03
N PHE A 97 -5.88 14.67 2.24
CA PHE A 97 -5.84 14.88 0.79
C PHE A 97 -5.66 16.36 0.40
N THR A 98 -6.27 17.30 1.12
CA THR A 98 -6.03 18.75 0.93
C THR A 98 -4.55 19.08 1.09
N ASN A 99 -3.94 18.66 2.20
CA ASN A 99 -2.53 18.93 2.48
C ASN A 99 -1.59 18.28 1.44
N GLN A 100 -1.91 17.08 0.97
CA GLN A 100 -1.14 16.44 -0.10
C GLN A 100 -1.29 17.14 -1.45
N MET A 101 -2.47 17.68 -1.75
CA MET A 101 -2.72 18.48 -2.95
C MET A 101 -1.91 19.78 -2.92
N GLU A 102 -1.90 20.49 -1.79
CA GLU A 102 -1.11 21.71 -1.60
C GLU A 102 0.38 21.46 -1.79
N LYS A 103 0.93 20.40 -1.17
CA LYS A 103 2.32 19.99 -1.40
C LYS A 103 2.63 19.69 -2.85
N THR A 104 1.74 18.93 -3.51
CA THR A 104 1.90 18.61 -4.94
C THR A 104 1.88 19.89 -5.79
N TYR A 105 1.05 20.87 -5.43
CA TYR A 105 1.03 22.17 -6.09
C TYR A 105 2.36 22.92 -5.91
N GLU A 106 2.88 23.01 -4.68
CA GLU A 106 4.16 23.66 -4.40
C GLU A 106 5.31 23.02 -5.19
N ASP A 107 5.39 21.68 -5.20
CA ASP A 107 6.37 20.92 -5.97
C ASP A 107 6.26 21.24 -7.47
N THR A 108 5.05 21.24 -8.02
CA THR A 108 4.84 21.57 -9.45
C THR A 108 5.17 23.02 -9.76
N LEU A 109 4.87 23.95 -8.85
CA LEU A 109 5.18 25.36 -9.00
C LEU A 109 6.69 25.61 -8.98
N GLU A 110 7.43 24.94 -8.09
CA GLU A 110 8.88 25.03 -8.05
C GLU A 110 9.50 24.47 -9.34
N ASN A 111 9.01 23.32 -9.81
CA ASN A 111 9.41 22.76 -11.10
C ASN A 111 9.14 23.71 -12.26
N LEU A 112 7.96 24.35 -12.30
CA LEU A 112 7.60 25.34 -13.30
C LEU A 112 8.50 26.59 -13.23
N LYS A 113 8.86 27.06 -12.02
CA LYS A 113 9.81 28.17 -11.84
C LYS A 113 11.19 27.80 -12.38
N ASN A 114 11.64 26.56 -12.18
CA ASN A 114 12.92 26.08 -12.68
C ASN A 114 12.93 25.96 -14.22
N ILE A 115 11.83 25.51 -14.82
CA ILE A 115 11.63 25.51 -16.29
C ILE A 115 11.62 26.95 -16.82
N LYS A 116 10.91 27.86 -16.16
CA LYS A 116 10.86 29.29 -16.50
C LYS A 116 12.25 29.93 -16.50
N LYS A 117 13.10 29.65 -15.52
CA LYS A 117 14.49 30.16 -15.49
C LYS A 117 15.33 29.75 -16.70
N ARG A 118 15.03 28.58 -17.29
CA ARG A 118 15.75 28.04 -18.46
C ARG A 118 15.16 28.53 -19.79
N SER A 119 13.93 29.03 -19.80
CA SER A 119 13.25 29.49 -21.01
C SER A 119 13.57 30.95 -21.32
N SER A 120 13.87 31.25 -22.59
CA SER A 120 14.12 32.62 -23.06
C SER A 120 12.84 33.39 -23.37
N LYS A 121 11.71 32.71 -23.58
CA LYS A 121 10.43 33.31 -23.96
C LYS A 121 9.27 32.62 -23.24
N ILE A 122 8.30 33.40 -22.77
CA ILE A 122 7.09 32.92 -22.10
C ILE A 122 5.91 33.77 -22.58
N THR A 123 4.82 33.11 -22.94
CA THR A 123 3.55 33.77 -23.32
C THR A 123 2.49 33.41 -22.28
N LEU A 124 1.85 34.41 -21.70
CA LEU A 124 0.76 34.25 -20.74
C LEU A 124 -0.56 34.51 -21.46
N THR A 125 -1.49 33.56 -21.41
CA THR A 125 -2.85 33.73 -21.94
C THR A 125 -3.80 33.81 -20.77
N THR A 126 -4.50 34.93 -20.61
CA THR A 126 -5.56 35.09 -19.62
C THR A 126 -6.89 34.82 -20.30
N SER A 127 -7.67 33.87 -19.78
CA SER A 127 -9.06 33.66 -20.18
C SER A 127 -9.96 34.12 -19.04
N VAL A 128 -11.07 34.77 -19.40
CA VAL A 128 -12.06 35.28 -18.44
C VAL A 128 -13.40 34.69 -18.85
N GLN A 129 -14.08 34.02 -17.92
CA GLN A 129 -15.41 33.47 -18.15
C GLN A 129 -16.37 33.98 -17.08
N ALA A 130 -17.46 34.62 -17.50
CA ALA A 130 -18.50 35.05 -16.58
C ALA A 130 -19.31 33.83 -16.09
N VAL A 131 -19.40 33.66 -14.78
CA VAL A 131 -20.24 32.64 -14.14
C VAL A 131 -21.44 33.34 -13.52
N LYS A 132 -22.63 33.09 -14.08
CA LYS A 132 -23.89 33.58 -13.51
C LYS A 132 -24.33 32.58 -12.44
N LEU A 133 -24.18 32.96 -11.16
CA LEU A 133 -24.74 32.19 -10.06
C LEU A 133 -26.26 32.31 -10.14
N GLY A 134 -26.94 31.21 -10.49
CA GLY A 134 -28.39 31.16 -10.50
C GLY A 134 -28.93 31.37 -9.09
N ALA A 135 -29.84 32.33 -8.94
CA ALA A 135 -30.69 32.41 -7.77
C ALA A 135 -31.46 31.08 -7.64
N LEU A 136 -31.31 30.39 -6.51
CA LEU A 136 -32.20 29.29 -6.18
C LEU A 136 -33.61 29.84 -5.88
N PRO A 137 -34.68 29.20 -6.35
CA PRO A 137 -36.06 29.48 -5.93
C PRO A 137 -36.30 29.09 -4.46
#